data_AF-A0A2V6KZB0-F1
#
_entry.id   AF-A0A2V6KZB0-F1
#
_cell.length_a   1.000
_cell.length_b   1.000
_cell.length_c   1.000
_cell.angle_alpha   90.00
_cell.angle_beta   90.00
_cell.angle_gamma   90.00
#
_symmetry.space_group_name_H-M   'P 1'
#
loop_
_entity.id
_entity.type
_entity.pdbx_description
1 polymer ?
#
loop_
_entity_poly.entity_id
_entity_poly.type
_entity_poly.pdbx_seq_one_letter_code
_entity_poly.pdbx_strand_id
1 'polypeptide(L)'
;LPFVKEGLARGEKAFHIVDPKLRDEHLQRLSSGGVDVRSVEKNGQFELHHWHEVYLRDGHFDKDRMLACMQDVLEQSQRDGFPLARVMGHAEWASGDWPGVDDFLEYECRLNDIIPKYKDAVICLYNLTKCGGNLIIDVMRTHPMILIGGIVQENPFFVPPDEFLQELRERRSPRTKVTA
;
A
#
# COMPACT_ATOMS: atom_id res chain seq x y z
N LEU A 1 -2.40 -8.12 13.63
CA LEU A 1 -2.18 -7.49 14.96
C LEU A 1 -0.73 -7.59 15.42
N PRO A 2 -0.03 -8.75 15.38
CA PRO A 2 1.36 -8.83 15.85
C PRO A 2 2.30 -7.82 15.19
N PHE A 3 2.26 -7.70 13.87
CA PHE A 3 3.09 -6.78 13.09
C PHE A 3 3.07 -5.33 13.59
N VAL A 4 1.87 -4.76 13.79
CA VAL A 4 1.72 -3.37 14.25
C VAL A 4 2.11 -3.23 15.73
N LYS A 5 1.59 -4.12 16.57
CA LYS A 5 1.79 -4.06 18.02
C LYS A 5 3.28 -4.16 18.37
N GLU A 6 4.00 -5.07 17.70
CA GLU A 6 5.43 -5.27 17.90
C GLU A 6 6.24 -4.05 17.46
N GLY A 7 5.92 -3.46 16.30
CA GLY A 7 6.57 -2.23 15.84
C GLY A 7 6.37 -1.06 16.82
N LEU A 8 5.12 -0.83 17.24
CA LEU A 8 4.82 0.21 18.22
C LEU A 8 5.54 -0.01 19.55
N ALA A 9 5.60 -1.25 20.05
CA ALA A 9 6.33 -1.59 21.27
C ALA A 9 7.85 -1.38 21.15
N ARG A 10 8.40 -1.41 19.93
CA ARG A 10 9.81 -1.11 19.62
C ARG A 10 10.09 0.37 19.37
N GLY A 11 9.10 1.24 19.49
CA GLY A 11 9.26 2.66 19.20
C GLY A 11 9.21 2.98 17.70
N GLU A 12 8.83 2.04 16.83
CA GLU A 12 8.74 2.26 15.38
C GLU A 12 7.46 3.04 15.03
N LYS A 13 7.49 3.82 13.94
CA LYS A 13 6.33 4.57 13.43
C LYS A 13 5.39 3.62 12.67
N ALA A 14 4.08 3.84 12.81
CA ALA A 14 3.04 3.12 12.09
C ALA A 14 2.20 4.12 11.28
N PHE A 15 2.13 3.95 9.97
CA PHE A 15 1.32 4.76 9.07
C PHE A 15 0.31 3.87 8.36
N HIS A 16 -0.97 3.99 8.71
CA HIS A 16 -2.02 3.15 8.16
C HIS A 16 -2.98 3.94 7.30
N ILE A 17 -3.29 3.42 6.12
CA ILE A 17 -4.33 3.92 5.23
C ILE A 17 -5.42 2.87 5.17
N VAL A 18 -6.66 3.24 5.54
CA VAL A 18 -7.79 2.31 5.63
C VAL A 18 -9.00 2.81 4.85
N ASP A 19 -9.91 1.88 4.52
CA ASP A 19 -11.29 2.21 4.15
C ASP A 19 -11.91 3.03 5.30
N PRO A 20 -12.48 4.22 5.05
CA PRO A 20 -13.13 5.01 6.09
C PRO A 20 -14.16 4.25 6.91
N LYS A 21 -14.86 3.29 6.30
CA LYS A 21 -15.86 2.46 6.97
C LYS A 21 -15.26 1.51 8.00
N LEU A 22 -13.96 1.21 7.89
CA LEU A 22 -13.24 0.31 8.78
C LEU A 22 -12.42 1.04 9.84
N ARG A 23 -12.43 2.38 9.86
CA ARG A 23 -11.59 3.17 10.79
C ARG A 23 -11.83 2.77 12.25
N ASP A 24 -13.08 2.81 12.69
CA ASP A 24 -13.43 2.55 14.09
C ASP A 24 -13.14 1.10 14.48
N GLU A 25 -13.46 0.16 13.59
CA GLU A 25 -13.12 -1.26 13.79
C GLU A 25 -11.60 -1.47 13.89
N HIS A 26 -10.81 -0.81 13.04
CA HIS A 26 -9.35 -0.90 13.06
C HIS A 26 -8.77 -0.39 14.38
N LEU A 27 -9.22 0.78 14.86
CA LEU A 27 -8.82 1.34 16.15
C LEU A 27 -9.24 0.46 17.33
N GLN A 28 -10.45 -0.10 17.28
CA GLN A 28 -10.94 -1.05 18.27
C GLN A 28 -10.06 -2.29 18.31
N ARG A 29 -9.70 -2.87 17.15
CA ARG A 29 -8.83 -4.04 17.07
C ARG A 29 -7.44 -3.79 17.64
N LEU A 30 -6.85 -2.62 17.39
CA LEU A 30 -5.56 -2.23 17.99
C LEU A 30 -5.67 -2.11 19.51
N SER A 31 -6.72 -1.42 19.99
CA SER A 31 -6.97 -1.23 21.42
C SER A 31 -7.21 -2.56 22.14
N SER A 32 -8.06 -3.43 21.61
CA SER A 32 -8.28 -4.79 22.12
C SER A 32 -7.03 -5.66 22.02
N GLY A 33 -6.12 -5.35 21.10
CA GLY A 33 -4.78 -5.96 20.99
C GLY A 33 -3.80 -5.48 22.07
N GLY A 34 -4.17 -4.52 22.92
CA GLY A 34 -3.33 -3.95 23.98
C GLY A 34 -2.44 -2.80 23.53
N VAL A 35 -2.76 -2.13 22.42
CA VAL A 35 -2.10 -0.87 22.02
C VAL A 35 -2.83 0.29 22.70
N ASP A 36 -2.10 1.16 23.39
CA ASP A 36 -2.63 2.45 23.84
C ASP A 36 -2.63 3.44 22.66
N VAL A 37 -3.67 3.32 21.83
CA VAL A 37 -3.86 4.10 20.60
C VAL A 37 -3.73 5.60 20.87
N ARG A 38 -4.33 6.11 21.95
CA ARG A 38 -4.31 7.54 22.26
C ARG A 38 -2.89 8.05 22.53
N SER A 39 -2.09 7.26 23.24
CA SER A 39 -0.70 7.61 23.53
C SER A 39 0.16 7.66 22.27
N VAL A 40 0.06 6.63 21.42
CA VAL A 40 0.85 6.54 20.18
C VAL A 40 0.39 7.50 19.08
N GLU A 41 -0.89 7.90 19.07
CA GLU A 41 -1.34 8.98 18.18
C GLU A 41 -0.80 10.34 18.68
N LYS A 42 -0.89 10.60 19.98
CA LYS A 42 -0.46 11.88 20.58
C LYS A 42 1.03 12.17 20.39
N ASN A 43 1.87 11.14 20.41
CA ASN A 43 3.32 11.28 20.22
C ASN A 43 3.74 11.15 18.73
N GLY A 44 2.79 11.04 17.80
CA GLY A 44 3.06 10.93 16.35
C GLY A 44 3.60 9.58 15.89
N GLN A 45 3.69 8.58 16.78
CA GLN A 45 4.16 7.25 16.45
C GLN A 45 3.14 6.46 15.63
N PHE A 46 1.84 6.75 15.79
CA PHE A 46 0.78 6.13 15.01
C PHE A 46 -0.06 7.17 14.27
N GLU A 47 -0.18 6.99 12.96
CA GLU A 47 -1.04 7.78 12.10
C GLU A 47 -2.05 6.87 11.37
N LEU A 48 -3.33 7.26 11.42
CA LEU A 48 -4.41 6.57 10.72
C LEU A 48 -5.14 7.52 9.77
N HIS A 49 -4.99 7.24 8.48
CA HIS A 49 -5.54 8.04 7.39
C HIS A 49 -6.61 7.26 6.63
N HIS A 50 -7.51 8.00 5.99
CA HIS A 50 -8.45 7.48 5.02
C HIS A 50 -7.82 7.40 3.65
N TRP A 51 -8.21 6.40 2.84
CA TRP A 51 -7.74 6.37 1.45
C TRP A 51 -8.14 7.62 0.64
N HIS A 52 -9.20 8.34 1.05
CA HIS A 52 -9.63 9.58 0.37
C HIS A 52 -8.68 10.75 0.64
N GLU A 53 -7.96 10.72 1.75
CA GLU A 53 -7.01 11.77 2.15
C GLU A 53 -5.62 11.55 1.52
N VAL A 54 -5.34 10.30 1.16
CA VAL A 54 -4.02 9.84 0.70
C VAL A 54 -4.05 9.44 -0.77
N TYR A 55 -4.67 8.30 -1.10
CA TYR A 55 -4.72 7.79 -2.48
C TYR A 55 -5.58 8.66 -3.39
N LEU A 56 -6.79 9.02 -2.95
CA LEU A 56 -7.79 9.73 -3.76
C LEU A 56 -7.89 11.21 -3.40
N ARG A 57 -6.76 11.83 -3.03
CA ARG A 57 -6.72 13.25 -2.69
C ARG A 57 -7.24 14.08 -3.87
N ASP A 58 -8.13 15.02 -3.58
CA ASP A 58 -8.84 15.84 -4.58
C ASP A 58 -9.71 15.01 -5.55
N GLY A 59 -10.15 13.81 -5.13
CA GLY A 59 -11.11 12.98 -5.87
C GLY A 59 -10.53 12.18 -7.04
N HIS A 60 -9.20 12.12 -7.18
CA HIS A 60 -8.52 11.34 -8.23
C HIS A 60 -7.26 10.68 -7.68
N PHE A 61 -6.88 9.57 -8.31
CA PHE A 61 -5.59 8.93 -8.08
C PHE A 61 -4.52 9.56 -8.98
N ASP A 62 -3.36 9.84 -8.40
CA ASP A 62 -2.18 10.34 -9.11
C ASP A 62 -0.97 9.55 -8.62
N LYS A 63 -0.35 8.77 -9.53
CA LYS A 63 0.76 7.90 -9.18
C LYS A 63 2.00 8.66 -8.71
N ASP A 64 2.34 9.79 -9.33
CA ASP A 64 3.58 10.52 -9.05
C ASP A 64 3.48 11.20 -7.69
N ARG A 65 2.31 11.79 -7.39
CA ARG A 65 1.98 12.31 -6.08
C ARG A 65 1.99 11.23 -5.00
N MET A 66 1.49 10.03 -5.30
CA MET A 66 1.47 8.94 -4.33
C MET A 66 2.87 8.36 -4.08
N LEU A 67 3.71 8.24 -5.11
CA LEU A 67 5.12 7.85 -4.96
C LEU A 67 5.88 8.87 -4.11
N ALA A 68 5.71 10.16 -4.38
CA ALA A 68 6.29 11.23 -3.56
C ALA A 68 5.80 11.17 -2.11
N CYS A 69 4.49 10.96 -1.89
CA CYS A 69 3.92 10.81 -0.57
C CYS A 69 4.51 9.62 0.20
N MET A 70 4.69 8.47 -0.44
CA MET A 70 5.32 7.31 0.20
C MET A 70 6.78 7.60 0.58
N GLN A 71 7.53 8.23 -0.33
CA GLN A 71 8.90 8.63 -0.04
C GLN A 71 8.97 9.61 1.14
N ASP A 72 8.09 10.61 1.18
CA ASP A 72 8.01 11.59 2.26
C ASP A 72 7.68 10.93 3.60
N VAL A 73 6.74 9.97 3.63
CA VAL A 73 6.40 9.22 4.85
C VAL A 73 7.61 8.47 5.41
N LEU A 74 8.36 7.77 4.55
CA LEU A 74 9.54 7.01 4.95
C LEU A 74 10.67 7.93 5.46
N GLU A 75 10.96 9.02 4.73
CA GLU A 75 11.99 9.97 5.12
C GLU A 75 11.62 10.77 6.37
N GLN A 76 10.36 11.22 6.48
CA GLN A 76 9.90 11.99 7.62
C GLN A 76 9.92 11.16 8.90
N SER A 77 9.56 9.87 8.84
CA SER A 77 9.67 8.97 9.99
C SER A 77 11.10 8.94 10.57
N GLN A 78 12.12 8.92 9.70
CA GLN A 78 13.51 8.95 10.13
C GLN A 78 13.89 10.31 10.72
N ARG A 79 13.44 11.42 10.11
CA ARG A 79 13.67 12.79 10.62
C ARG A 79 13.02 13.02 11.98
N ASP A 80 11.85 12.43 12.21
CA ASP A 80 11.12 12.47 13.49
C ASP A 80 11.80 11.62 14.58
N GLY A 81 12.87 10.88 14.25
CA GLY A 81 13.67 10.10 15.19
C GLY A 81 13.16 8.68 15.43
N PHE A 82 12.21 8.20 14.64
CA PHE A 82 11.75 6.81 14.74
C PHE A 82 12.76 5.86 14.08
N PRO A 83 13.04 4.69 14.69
CA PRO A 83 14.05 3.76 14.18
C PRO A 83 13.65 3.12 12.84
N LEU A 84 12.35 2.88 12.63
CA LEU A 84 11.75 2.36 11.40
C LEU A 84 10.31 2.87 11.26
N ALA A 85 9.78 2.81 10.05
CA ALA A 85 8.38 2.98 9.70
C ALA A 85 7.76 1.64 9.25
N ARG A 86 6.50 1.44 9.62
CA ARG A 86 5.61 0.38 9.13
C ARG A 86 4.42 1.03 8.44
N VAL A 87 4.38 0.92 7.11
CA VAL A 87 3.29 1.44 6.30
C VAL A 87 2.34 0.30 5.95
N MET A 88 1.05 0.51 6.16
CA MET A 88 0.00 -0.42 5.72
C MET A 88 -1.05 0.32 4.92
N GLY A 89 -1.35 -0.17 3.71
CA GLY A 89 -2.29 0.49 2.80
C GLY A 89 -3.39 -0.44 2.30
N HIS A 90 -4.64 -0.13 2.61
CA HIS A 90 -5.81 -0.76 2.03
C HIS A 90 -6.06 -0.26 0.59
N ALA A 91 -6.07 -1.18 -0.38
CA ALA A 91 -6.15 -0.85 -1.80
C ALA A 91 -7.49 -1.22 -2.46
N GLU A 92 -8.54 -1.53 -1.68
CA GLU A 92 -9.83 -1.95 -2.25
C GLU A 92 -10.50 -0.88 -3.11
N TRP A 93 -10.17 0.40 -2.88
CA TRP A 93 -10.63 1.53 -3.71
C TRP A 93 -10.21 1.38 -5.19
N ALA A 94 -9.11 0.69 -5.49
CA ALA A 94 -8.60 0.51 -6.85
C ALA A 94 -9.47 -0.41 -7.73
N SER A 95 -10.47 -1.09 -7.14
CA SER A 95 -11.51 -1.79 -7.91
C SER A 95 -12.71 -0.91 -8.28
N GLY A 96 -12.74 0.35 -7.81
CA GLY A 96 -13.76 1.33 -8.18
C GLY A 96 -13.39 2.10 -9.45
N ASP A 97 -14.36 2.85 -9.97
CA ASP A 97 -14.21 3.72 -11.13
C ASP A 97 -13.79 5.12 -10.67
N TRP A 98 -12.50 5.27 -10.34
CA TRP A 98 -11.92 6.55 -9.92
C TRP A 98 -11.09 7.17 -11.05
N PRO A 99 -11.14 8.51 -11.24
CA PRO A 99 -10.23 9.17 -12.16
C PRO A 99 -8.77 8.83 -11.80
N GLY A 100 -8.00 8.39 -12.80
CA GLY A 100 -6.59 8.01 -12.64
C GLY A 100 -6.35 6.59 -12.11
N VAL A 101 -7.39 5.81 -11.80
CA VAL A 101 -7.23 4.44 -11.26
C VAL A 101 -6.40 3.52 -12.17
N ASP A 102 -6.41 3.76 -13.48
CA ASP A 102 -5.62 2.99 -14.45
C ASP A 102 -4.11 3.00 -14.13
N ASP A 103 -3.61 4.07 -13.49
CA ASP A 103 -2.21 4.23 -13.09
C ASP A 103 -1.84 3.50 -11.79
N PHE A 104 -2.81 2.89 -11.10
CA PHE A 104 -2.58 2.17 -9.84
C PHE A 104 -1.57 1.03 -9.98
N LEU A 105 -1.65 0.22 -11.04
CA LEU A 105 -0.69 -0.89 -11.26
C LEU A 105 0.73 -0.38 -11.55
N GLU A 106 0.86 0.74 -12.25
CA GLU A 106 2.16 1.38 -12.46
C GLU A 106 2.73 1.91 -11.14
N TYR A 107 1.89 2.50 -10.28
CA TYR A 107 2.27 2.91 -8.94
C TYR A 107 2.78 1.72 -8.09
N GLU A 108 1.99 0.64 -7.97
CA GLU A 108 2.37 -0.55 -7.20
C GLU A 108 3.68 -1.15 -7.71
N CYS A 109 3.87 -1.17 -9.03
CA CYS A 109 5.12 -1.61 -9.63
C CYS A 109 6.31 -0.71 -9.24
N ARG A 110 6.16 0.61 -9.36
CA ARG A 110 7.23 1.59 -9.10
C ARG A 110 7.62 1.71 -7.63
N LEU A 111 6.78 1.26 -6.70
CA LEU A 111 7.18 1.13 -5.29
C LEU A 111 8.41 0.24 -5.10
N ASN A 112 8.64 -0.74 -5.99
CA ASN A 112 9.83 -1.59 -5.98
C ASN A 112 11.14 -0.83 -6.25
N ASP A 113 11.08 0.37 -6.85
CA ASP A 113 12.25 1.23 -7.04
C ASP A 113 12.53 2.13 -5.83
N ILE A 114 11.55 2.26 -4.93
CA ILE A 114 11.60 3.17 -3.77
C ILE A 114 11.90 2.37 -2.50
N ILE A 115 11.05 1.41 -2.15
CA ILE A 115 11.06 0.72 -0.85
C ILE A 115 12.43 0.08 -0.54
N PRO A 116 13.13 -0.59 -1.47
CA PRO A 116 14.43 -1.22 -1.17
C PRO A 116 15.55 -0.25 -0.75
N LYS A 117 15.37 1.06 -0.96
CA LYS A 117 16.32 2.10 -0.50
C LYS A 117 16.19 2.38 1.00
N TYR A 118 15.14 1.87 1.64
CA TYR A 118 14.81 2.09 3.04
C TYR A 118 14.83 0.75 3.81
N LYS A 119 15.01 0.82 5.13
CA LYS A 119 14.90 -0.36 6.02
C LYS A 119 13.46 -0.62 6.48
N ASP A 120 12.56 0.27 6.07
CA ASP A 120 11.17 0.33 6.48
C ASP A 120 10.34 -0.79 5.82
N ALA A 121 9.19 -1.11 6.43
CA ALA A 121 8.31 -2.16 5.94
C ALA A 121 7.03 -1.54 5.37
N VAL A 122 6.67 -1.91 4.14
CA VAL A 122 5.42 -1.51 3.49
C VAL A 122 4.60 -2.76 3.15
N ILE A 123 3.33 -2.76 3.54
CA ILE A 123 2.39 -3.84 3.24
C ILE A 123 1.16 -3.25 2.55
N CYS A 124 0.96 -3.59 1.28
CA CYS A 124 -0.30 -3.37 0.57
C CYS A 124 -1.30 -4.48 0.92
N LEU A 125 -2.52 -4.10 1.31
CA LEU A 125 -3.59 -5.01 1.70
C LEU A 125 -4.66 -5.06 0.62
N TYR A 126 -4.99 -6.28 0.21
CA TYR A 126 -6.00 -6.58 -0.80
C TYR A 126 -7.05 -7.52 -0.23
N ASN A 127 -8.30 -7.08 -0.22
CA ASN A 127 -9.41 -7.93 0.19
C ASN A 127 -9.96 -8.69 -1.01
N LEU A 128 -9.72 -10.01 -1.05
CA LEU A 128 -10.11 -10.89 -2.16
C LEU A 128 -11.62 -10.92 -2.44
N THR A 129 -12.48 -10.52 -1.49
CA THR A 129 -13.93 -10.44 -1.72
C THR A 129 -14.38 -9.09 -2.30
N LYS A 130 -13.53 -8.07 -2.23
CA LYS A 130 -13.80 -6.70 -2.73
C LYS A 130 -12.99 -6.37 -3.98
N CYS A 131 -11.81 -6.98 -4.14
CA CYS A 131 -10.94 -6.75 -5.28
C CYS A 131 -11.32 -7.66 -6.47
N GLY A 132 -11.41 -7.10 -7.67
CA GLY A 132 -11.67 -7.87 -8.88
C GLY A 132 -10.52 -8.86 -9.20
N GLY A 133 -10.85 -10.01 -9.77
CA GLY A 133 -9.87 -11.07 -10.07
C GLY A 133 -8.70 -10.61 -10.95
N ASN A 134 -8.97 -9.78 -11.97
CA ASN A 134 -7.92 -9.21 -12.83
C ASN A 134 -6.96 -8.31 -12.03
N LEU A 135 -7.50 -7.47 -11.13
CA LEU A 135 -6.68 -6.63 -10.27
C LEU A 135 -5.79 -7.49 -9.37
N ILE A 136 -6.34 -8.53 -8.74
CA ILE A 136 -5.58 -9.44 -7.87
C ILE A 136 -4.43 -10.12 -8.63
N ILE A 137 -4.68 -10.59 -9.86
CA ILE A 137 -3.64 -11.21 -10.68
C ILE A 137 -2.53 -10.20 -10.98
N ASP A 138 -2.87 -8.98 -11.38
CA ASP A 138 -1.86 -7.99 -11.74
C ASP A 138 -1.08 -7.46 -10.51
N VAL A 139 -1.71 -7.20 -9.37
CA VAL A 139 -0.99 -6.78 -8.15
C VAL A 139 -0.12 -7.89 -7.58
N MET A 140 -0.51 -9.17 -7.71
CA MET A 140 0.40 -10.27 -7.37
C MET A 140 1.68 -10.23 -8.20
N ARG A 141 1.66 -9.69 -9.42
CA ARG A 141 2.86 -9.62 -10.25
C ARG A 141 3.79 -8.48 -9.87
N THR A 142 3.33 -7.52 -9.05
CA THR A 142 4.13 -6.36 -8.63
C THR A 142 4.78 -6.52 -7.25
N HIS A 143 4.50 -7.60 -6.51
CA HIS A 143 4.99 -7.78 -5.14
C HIS A 143 5.98 -8.94 -5.02
N PRO A 144 7.23 -8.74 -4.58
CA PRO A 144 8.22 -9.81 -4.47
C PRO A 144 7.94 -10.77 -3.31
N MET A 145 7.17 -10.33 -2.30
CA MET A 145 6.76 -11.12 -1.14
C MET A 145 5.24 -11.08 -1.00
N ILE A 146 4.65 -12.19 -0.58
CA ILE A 146 3.20 -12.28 -0.31
C ILE A 146 2.95 -12.94 1.05
N LEU A 147 1.85 -12.53 1.68
CA LEU A 147 1.34 -13.11 2.92
C LEU A 147 -0.05 -13.70 2.68
N ILE A 148 -0.15 -15.02 2.58
CA ILE A 148 -1.42 -15.74 2.37
C ILE A 148 -1.55 -16.84 3.42
N GLY A 149 -2.74 -16.95 4.03
CA GLY A 149 -2.98 -17.96 5.06
C GLY A 149 -2.08 -17.83 6.30
N GLY A 150 -1.53 -16.64 6.56
CA GLY A 150 -0.58 -16.40 7.66
C GLY A 150 0.87 -16.78 7.36
N ILE A 151 1.17 -17.20 6.13
CA ILE A 151 2.52 -17.59 5.70
C ILE A 151 3.10 -16.49 4.80
N VAL A 152 4.26 -15.97 5.18
CA VAL A 152 5.08 -15.09 4.34
C VAL A 152 5.96 -15.94 3.45
N GLN A 153 5.97 -15.67 2.15
CA GLN A 153 6.83 -16.36 1.19
C GLN A 153 7.24 -15.43 0.05
N GLU A 154 8.35 -15.79 -0.60
CA GLU A 154 8.70 -15.22 -1.90
C GLU A 154 7.58 -15.52 -2.90
N ASN A 155 7.25 -14.52 -3.70
CA ASN A 155 6.16 -14.62 -4.64
C ASN A 155 6.64 -15.17 -5.99
N PRO A 156 6.23 -16.39 -6.38
CA PRO A 156 6.67 -16.99 -7.64
C PRO A 156 6.08 -16.30 -8.87
N PHE A 157 5.08 -15.42 -8.70
CA PHE A 157 4.45 -14.67 -9.79
C PHE A 157 5.02 -13.25 -9.95
N PHE A 158 5.98 -12.85 -9.12
CA PHE A 158 6.60 -11.54 -9.22
C PHE A 158 7.30 -11.36 -10.56
N VAL A 159 7.05 -10.22 -11.21
CA VAL A 159 7.66 -9.83 -12.48
C VAL A 159 8.55 -8.60 -12.22
N PRO A 160 9.79 -8.58 -12.71
CA PRO A 160 10.66 -7.41 -12.57
C PRO A 160 9.99 -6.13 -13.09
N PRO A 161 10.19 -4.97 -12.44
CA PRO A 161 9.48 -3.74 -12.78
C PRO A 161 9.54 -3.34 -14.25
N ASP A 162 10.72 -3.42 -14.89
CA ASP A 162 10.89 -3.05 -16.29
C ASP A 162 10.03 -3.89 -17.25
N GLU A 163 9.94 -5.20 -16.99
CA GLU A 163 9.15 -6.15 -17.78
C GLU A 163 7.65 -5.91 -17.56
N PHE A 164 7.21 -5.77 -16.31
CA PHE A 164 5.80 -5.51 -16.00
C PHE A 164 5.32 -4.18 -16.60
N LEU A 165 6.14 -3.12 -16.52
CA LEU A 165 5.82 -1.83 -17.11
C LEU A 165 5.77 -1.88 -18.64
N GLN A 166 6.60 -2.72 -19.27
CA GLN A 166 6.52 -2.95 -20.72
C GLN A 166 5.17 -3.59 -21.09
N GLU A 167 4.78 -4.67 -20.43
CA GLU A 167 3.50 -5.32 -20.69
C GLU A 167 2.31 -4.36 -20.47
N LEU A 168 2.36 -3.54 -19.42
CA LEU A 168 1.30 -2.59 -19.12
C LEU A 168 1.14 -1.56 -20.24
N ARG A 169 2.25 -1.07 -20.83
CA ARG A 169 2.24 -0.18 -22.01
C ARG A 169 1.66 -0.86 -23.24
N GLU A 170 2.00 -2.13 -23.46
CA GLU A 170 1.47 -2.91 -24.58
C GLU A 170 -0.05 -3.14 -24.46
N ARG A 171 -0.56 -3.40 -23.25
CA ARG A 171 -2.01 -3.54 -22.98
C ARG A 171 -2.79 -2.25 -23.23
N ARG A 172 -2.20 -1.10 -22.90
CA ARG A 172 -2.80 0.23 -23.11
C ARG A 172 -2.76 0.68 -24.56
N SER A 173 -1.91 0.06 -25.39
CA SER A 173 -1.82 0.39 -26.81
C SER A 173 -3.06 -0.10 -27.56
N PRO A 174 -3.69 0.72 -28.41
CA PRO A 174 -4.84 0.28 -29.19
C PRO A 174 -4.43 -0.88 -30.09
N ARG A 175 -5.01 -2.06 -29.85
CA ARG A 175 -4.77 -3.26 -30.65
C ARG A 175 -5.06 -2.91 -32.12
N THR A 176 -4.03 -2.80 -32.95
CA THR A 176 -4.20 -2.58 -34.39
C THR A 176 -5.05 -3.74 -34.90
N LYS A 177 -6.28 -3.45 -35.35
CA LYS A 177 -7.10 -4.46 -36.02
C LYS A 177 -6.33 -4.88 -37.26
N VAL A 178 -5.76 -6.09 -37.24
CA VAL A 178 -5.33 -6.76 -38.46
C VAL A 178 -6.61 -7.01 -39.24
N THR A 179 -6.86 -6.16 -40.24
CA THR A 179 -7.88 -6.42 -41.26
C THR A 179 -7.44 -7.65 -42.04
N ALA A 180 -8.20 -8.73 -41.92
CA ALA A 180 -8.14 -9.88 -42.80
C ALA A 180 -8.66 -9.51 -44.21
#